data_AF-W5QKW7-F1
#
_entry.id   AF-W5QKW7-F1
#
_cell.length_a   1.000
_cell.length_b   1.000
_cell.length_c   1.000
_cell.angle_alpha   90.00
_cell.angle_beta   90.00
_cell.angle_gamma   90.00
#
_symmetry.space_group_name_H-M   'P 1'
#
loop_
_entity.id
_entity.type
_entity.pdbx_description
1 polymer ?
#
loop_
_entity_poly.entity_id
_entity_poly.type
_entity_poly.pdbx_seq_one_letter_code
_entity_poly.pdbx_strand_id
1 'polypeptide(L)'
;MFRVGRPSKSIAVVASVLCFLALGGTARANVVAPSAWGGAQSAADKEGEGVTLGGVGVPRPHNKDADEQYTVHGVVVSALFYNHLRISVDGGMTFDGDGGGLSTPGGGALWGTLTTSDLQQLYDETASFECNAVGPYLNINFYDSYGRILASVQAGGVSTMIGIGGGNGRWHLV
;
A
#
# COMPACT_ATOMS: atom_id res chain seq x y z
N MET A 1 -48.47 -0.70 -22.81
CA MET A 1 -47.89 -0.11 -21.58
C MET A 1 -46.44 -0.57 -21.52
N PHE A 2 -45.49 0.27 -21.95
CA PHE A 2 -44.07 -0.07 -22.09
C PHE A 2 -43.33 0.18 -20.76
N ARG A 3 -42.60 -0.83 -20.26
CA ARG A 3 -41.71 -0.68 -19.11
C ARG A 3 -40.27 -0.54 -19.61
N VAL A 4 -39.69 0.61 -19.30
CA VAL A 4 -38.34 1.07 -19.66
C VAL A 4 -37.29 0.23 -18.92
N GLY A 5 -36.43 -0.46 -19.67
CA GLY A 5 -35.19 -1.05 -19.17
C GLY A 5 -34.02 -0.09 -19.42
N ARG A 6 -33.29 0.26 -18.36
CA ARG A 6 -32.15 1.18 -18.37
C ARG A 6 -30.87 0.40 -18.72
N PRO A 7 -30.15 0.67 -19.82
CA PRO A 7 -28.86 0.03 -20.05
C PRO A 7 -27.78 0.72 -19.20
N SER A 8 -27.06 -0.08 -18.40
CA SER A 8 -25.90 0.32 -17.62
C SER A 8 -24.73 0.70 -18.55
N LYS A 9 -24.12 1.86 -18.31
CA LYS A 9 -22.90 2.28 -19.00
C LYS A 9 -21.69 1.55 -18.39
N SER A 10 -21.16 0.56 -19.09
CA SER A 10 -19.85 -0.01 -18.77
C SER A 10 -18.76 0.95 -19.28
N ILE A 11 -17.96 1.50 -18.36
CA ILE A 11 -16.79 2.32 -18.69
C ILE A 11 -15.65 1.36 -19.05
N ALA A 12 -15.26 1.35 -20.32
CA ALA A 12 -14.07 0.66 -20.78
C ALA A 12 -12.85 1.54 -20.46
N VAL A 13 -12.01 1.10 -19.52
CA VAL A 13 -10.68 1.68 -19.30
C VAL A 13 -9.76 1.10 -20.38
N VAL A 14 -9.40 1.92 -21.37
CA VAL A 14 -8.45 1.56 -22.41
C VAL A 14 -7.04 1.72 -21.85
N ALA A 15 -6.39 0.62 -21.48
CA ALA A 15 -4.96 0.60 -21.21
C ALA A 15 -4.22 0.81 -22.53
N SER A 16 -3.59 1.98 -22.69
CA SER A 16 -2.71 2.24 -23.83
C SER A 16 -1.41 1.47 -23.62
N VAL A 17 -1.20 0.43 -24.42
CA VAL A 17 0.04 -0.33 -24.52
C VAL A 17 1.06 0.54 -25.26
N LEU A 18 2.07 1.08 -24.57
CA LEU A 18 3.27 1.55 -25.26
C LEU A 18 4.19 0.35 -25.54
N CYS A 19 4.46 0.18 -26.82
CA CYS A 19 5.18 -0.91 -27.45
C CYS A 19 6.66 -0.94 -26.98
N PHE A 20 7.07 -2.03 -26.32
CA PHE A 20 8.49 -2.35 -26.19
C PHE A 20 9.03 -2.85 -27.55
N LEU A 21 10.10 -2.24 -28.01
CA LEU A 21 10.86 -2.70 -29.17
C LEU A 21 11.28 -4.17 -28.96
N ALA A 22 10.87 -5.00 -29.91
CA ALA A 22 11.05 -6.44 -29.89
C ALA A 22 12.52 -6.87 -30.06
N LEU A 23 12.99 -7.72 -29.16
CA LEU A 23 13.93 -8.80 -29.48
C LEU A 23 13.20 -10.12 -29.27
N GLY A 24 13.21 -10.95 -30.31
CA GLY A 24 12.22 -11.98 -30.59
C GLY A 24 12.09 -13.09 -29.56
N GLY A 25 10.85 -13.54 -29.39
CA GLY A 25 10.47 -14.77 -28.71
C GLY A 25 8.94 -14.88 -28.69
N THR A 26 8.37 -15.75 -29.50
CA THR A 26 6.92 -16.03 -29.48
C THR A 26 6.57 -16.80 -28.21
N ALA A 27 6.00 -16.13 -27.21
CA ALA A 27 5.36 -16.80 -26.09
C ALA A 27 3.85 -16.52 -26.13
N ARG A 28 3.04 -17.58 -26.17
CA ARG A 28 1.59 -17.49 -26.06
C ARG A 28 1.23 -17.07 -24.64
N ALA A 29 0.56 -15.94 -24.49
CA ALA A 29 0.00 -15.50 -23.21
C ALA A 29 -1.28 -16.30 -22.91
N ASN A 30 -1.22 -17.16 -21.90
CA ASN A 30 -2.42 -17.72 -21.29
C ASN A 30 -2.84 -16.74 -20.19
N VAL A 31 -4.02 -16.13 -20.32
CA VAL A 31 -4.57 -15.24 -19.29
C VAL A 31 -5.02 -16.12 -18.14
N VAL A 32 -4.17 -16.28 -17.13
CA VAL A 32 -4.56 -16.83 -15.83
C VAL A 32 -5.03 -15.65 -14.99
N ALA A 33 -6.31 -15.64 -14.64
CA ALA A 33 -6.85 -14.70 -13.67
C ALA A 33 -6.04 -14.80 -12.37
N PRO A 34 -5.70 -13.68 -11.70
CA PRO A 34 -5.02 -13.76 -10.42
C PRO A 34 -5.93 -14.52 -9.45
N SER A 35 -5.44 -15.67 -8.99
CA SER A 35 -6.06 -16.45 -7.93
C SER A 35 -6.23 -15.54 -6.72
N ALA A 36 -7.47 -15.38 -6.26
CA ALA A 36 -7.81 -14.73 -5.03
C ALA A 36 -6.82 -15.14 -3.93
N TRP A 37 -6.00 -14.19 -3.48
CA TRP A 37 -5.24 -14.37 -2.26
C TRP A 37 -6.24 -14.42 -1.12
N GLY A 38 -6.57 -15.65 -0.73
CA GLY A 38 -7.32 -15.95 0.47
C GLY A 38 -6.53 -15.45 1.66
N GLY A 39 -7.07 -14.44 2.33
CA GLY A 39 -6.45 -13.86 3.51
C GLY A 39 -7.10 -12.58 4.02
N ALA A 40 -8.35 -12.27 3.66
CA ALA A 40 -9.12 -11.27 4.38
C ALA A 40 -9.67 -11.93 5.67
N GLN A 41 -8.85 -12.00 6.72
CA GLN A 41 -9.39 -12.11 8.07
C GLN A 41 -9.81 -10.70 8.49
N SER A 42 -11.12 -10.46 8.39
CA SER A 42 -11.82 -9.34 9.02
C SER A 42 -11.28 -9.10 10.43
N ALA A 43 -10.79 -7.89 10.69
CA ALA A 43 -10.38 -7.43 12.02
C ALA A 43 -11.58 -6.94 12.87
N ALA A 44 -12.78 -7.44 12.59
CA ALA A 44 -13.89 -7.43 13.53
C ALA A 44 -14.04 -8.87 14.03
N ASP A 45 -13.96 -9.06 15.34
CA ASP A 45 -14.04 -10.33 16.10
C ASP A 45 -12.69 -10.96 16.49
N LYS A 46 -11.92 -10.24 17.30
CA LYS A 46 -11.04 -10.87 18.29
C LYS A 46 -11.35 -10.34 19.68
N GLU A 47 -12.57 -10.61 20.15
CA GLU A 47 -12.80 -10.69 21.58
C GLU A 47 -11.97 -11.85 22.14
N GLY A 48 -11.27 -11.58 23.24
CA GLY A 48 -10.04 -12.26 23.60
C GLY A 48 -10.21 -13.72 24.01
N GLU A 49 -9.48 -14.59 23.32
CA GLU A 49 -9.16 -15.92 23.85
C GLU A 49 -7.95 -15.82 24.79
N GLY A 50 -8.21 -15.41 26.04
CA GLY A 50 -7.27 -15.58 27.14
C GLY A 50 -7.21 -17.04 27.57
N VAL A 51 -6.00 -17.57 27.80
CA VAL A 51 -5.86 -18.84 28.52
C VAL A 51 -6.33 -18.61 29.95
N THR A 52 -7.39 -19.32 30.36
CA THR A 52 -7.90 -19.26 31.73
C THR A 52 -7.20 -20.31 32.58
N LEU A 53 -6.32 -19.86 33.47
CA LEU A 53 -5.85 -20.64 34.62
C LEU A 53 -6.64 -20.16 35.84
N GLY A 54 -7.69 -20.89 36.20
CA GLY A 54 -8.47 -20.60 37.41
C GLY A 54 -9.25 -19.29 37.40
N GLY A 55 -9.76 -18.85 36.25
CA GLY A 55 -10.69 -17.70 36.17
C GLY A 55 -10.03 -16.31 36.20
N VAL A 56 -8.70 -16.22 36.19
CA VAL A 56 -7.98 -14.96 35.98
C VAL A 56 -7.53 -14.90 34.53
N GLY A 57 -8.09 -13.95 33.77
CA GLY A 57 -7.59 -13.61 32.43
C GLY A 57 -6.24 -12.92 32.58
N VAL A 58 -5.15 -13.61 32.23
CA VAL A 58 -3.84 -12.98 32.09
C VAL A 58 -3.83 -12.32 30.70
N PRO A 59 -3.68 -10.98 30.59
CA PRO A 59 -3.43 -10.36 29.31
C PRO A 59 -2.19 -11.01 28.70
N ARG A 60 -2.27 -11.45 27.44
CA ARG A 60 -1.05 -11.90 26.76
C ARG A 60 -0.06 -10.74 26.77
N PRO A 61 1.23 -10.98 27.07
CA PRO A 61 2.23 -9.94 26.88
C PRO A 61 2.13 -9.46 25.43
N HIS A 62 1.96 -8.16 25.25
CA HIS A 62 2.09 -7.53 23.93
C HIS A 62 3.55 -7.73 23.53
N ASN A 63 3.77 -8.74 22.69
CA ASN A 63 5.10 -9.09 22.22
C ASN A 63 5.53 -7.98 21.25
N LYS A 64 6.33 -7.04 21.73
CA LYS A 64 6.92 -5.94 20.93
C LYS A 64 7.82 -6.44 19.79
N ASP A 65 8.03 -7.75 19.69
CA ASP A 65 8.87 -8.39 18.68
C ASP A 65 8.07 -8.96 17.49
N ALA A 66 6.73 -8.83 17.49
CA ALA A 66 5.89 -9.31 16.38
C ALA A 66 5.38 -8.15 15.55
N ASP A 67 5.72 -8.13 14.26
CA ASP A 67 5.20 -7.14 13.34
C ASP A 67 3.69 -7.34 13.11
N GLU A 68 2.95 -6.25 13.25
CA GLU A 68 1.53 -6.15 12.97
C GLU A 68 1.31 -5.66 11.53
N GLN A 69 0.20 -6.11 10.92
CA GLN A 69 -0.15 -5.80 9.54
C GLN A 69 -1.45 -5.01 9.46
N TYR A 70 -1.41 -3.95 8.66
CA TYR A 70 -2.52 -3.01 8.47
C TYR A 70 -2.83 -2.84 7.00
N THR A 71 -4.12 -2.81 6.65
CA THR A 71 -4.53 -2.50 5.28
C THR A 71 -4.32 -1.02 5.02
N VAL A 72 -3.69 -0.70 3.89
CA VAL A 72 -3.47 0.69 3.47
C VAL A 72 -3.96 0.91 2.05
N HIS A 73 -4.40 2.14 1.81
CA HIS A 73 -4.75 2.63 0.48
C HIS A 73 -4.18 4.03 0.30
N GLY A 74 -3.87 4.42 -0.93
CA GLY A 74 -3.20 5.68 -1.15
C GLY A 74 -3.23 6.14 -2.59
N VAL A 75 -2.62 7.30 -2.80
CA VAL A 75 -2.39 7.90 -4.12
C VAL A 75 -0.96 8.39 -4.20
N VAL A 76 -0.38 8.24 -5.38
CA VAL A 76 0.90 8.85 -5.75
C VAL A 76 0.67 9.77 -6.94
N VAL A 77 1.24 10.97 -6.89
CA VAL A 77 1.24 11.95 -7.99
C VAL A 77 2.68 12.28 -8.32
N SER A 78 3.01 12.30 -9.61
CA SER A 78 4.36 12.46 -10.12
C SER A 78 4.43 13.56 -11.17
N ALA A 79 5.49 14.37 -11.06
CA ALA A 79 5.92 15.38 -12.01
C ALA A 79 7.39 15.14 -12.42
N LEU A 80 7.70 13.92 -12.87
CA LEU A 80 9.00 13.41 -13.37
C LEU A 80 10.12 13.29 -12.32
N PHE A 81 10.41 14.37 -11.61
CA PHE A 81 11.44 14.43 -10.57
C PHE A 81 10.88 14.69 -9.19
N TYR A 82 9.61 15.11 -9.12
CA TYR A 82 8.88 15.38 -7.88
C TYR A 82 7.73 14.39 -7.76
N ASN A 83 7.57 13.81 -6.59
CA ASN A 83 6.52 12.86 -6.27
C ASN A 83 5.84 13.29 -4.96
N HIS A 84 4.52 13.28 -4.96
CA HIS A 84 3.69 13.42 -3.78
C HIS A 84 3.03 12.09 -3.48
N LEU A 85 3.18 11.61 -2.25
CA LEU A 85 2.67 10.34 -1.77
C LEU A 85 1.72 10.57 -0.61
N ARG A 86 0.50 10.05 -0.74
CA ARG A 86 -0.48 10.01 0.35
C ARG A 86 -0.92 8.58 0.60
N ILE A 87 -0.79 8.10 1.84
CA ILE A 87 -1.17 6.74 2.24
C ILE A 87 -2.00 6.79 3.52
N SER A 88 -3.18 6.19 3.50
CA SER A 88 -4.07 6.09 4.66
C SER A 88 -4.08 4.66 5.19
N VAL A 89 -3.93 4.53 6.50
CA VAL A 89 -4.18 3.28 7.22
C VAL A 89 -5.68 3.16 7.48
N ASP A 90 -6.27 2.01 7.19
CA ASP A 90 -7.70 1.78 7.43
C ASP A 90 -8.04 1.96 8.92
N GLY A 91 -8.89 2.94 9.22
CA GLY A 91 -9.24 3.32 10.59
C GLY A 91 -8.13 4.07 11.37
N GLY A 92 -7.05 4.46 10.69
CA GLY A 92 -5.87 5.09 11.28
C GLY A 92 -5.56 6.47 10.70
N MET A 93 -4.28 6.85 10.75
CA MET A 93 -3.80 8.12 10.21
C MET A 93 -3.50 8.05 8.72
N THR A 94 -3.32 9.22 8.12
CA THR A 94 -2.85 9.40 6.75
C THR A 94 -1.45 9.99 6.76
N PHE A 95 -0.53 9.32 6.08
CA PHE A 95 0.77 9.84 5.71
C PHE A 95 0.63 10.78 4.52
N ASP A 96 1.31 11.92 4.59
CA ASP A 96 1.42 12.90 3.52
C ASP A 96 2.89 13.29 3.37
N GLY A 97 3.46 13.02 2.20
CA GLY A 97 4.89 13.17 1.94
C GLY A 97 5.23 13.64 0.54
N ASP A 98 6.28 14.44 0.47
CA ASP A 98 6.82 15.03 -0.74
C ASP A 98 8.27 14.59 -0.92
N GLY A 99 8.60 14.14 -2.12
CA GLY A 99 9.90 13.56 -2.40
C GLY A 99 10.39 13.72 -3.82
N GLY A 100 11.67 13.45 -4.00
CA GLY A 100 12.31 13.37 -5.30
C GLY A 100 12.45 11.93 -5.76
N GLY A 101 12.49 11.71 -7.07
CA GLY A 101 12.74 10.39 -7.63
C GLY A 101 12.45 10.38 -9.12
N LEU A 102 13.08 9.47 -9.86
CA LEU A 102 12.81 9.35 -11.28
C LEU A 102 11.47 8.66 -11.49
N SER A 103 10.53 9.31 -12.13
CA SER A 103 9.17 8.79 -12.30
C SER A 103 8.59 9.21 -13.64
N THR A 104 7.44 8.63 -14.01
CA THR A 104 6.68 9.08 -15.19
C THR A 104 5.59 10.04 -14.73
N PRO A 105 5.26 11.08 -15.50
CA PRO A 105 4.30 12.08 -15.06
C PRO A 105 2.89 11.48 -15.03
N GLY A 106 2.14 11.74 -13.97
CA GLY A 106 0.78 11.21 -13.80
C GLY A 106 0.40 10.99 -12.34
N GLY A 107 -0.76 10.39 -12.12
CA GLY A 107 -1.18 9.95 -10.79
C GLY A 107 -1.76 8.54 -10.82
N GLY A 108 -1.65 7.83 -9.70
CA GLY A 108 -2.18 6.47 -9.56
C GLY A 108 -2.56 6.15 -8.12
N ALA A 109 -3.59 5.33 -7.96
CA ALA A 109 -3.97 4.78 -6.67
C ALA A 109 -3.16 3.51 -6.38
N LEU A 110 -2.90 3.26 -5.10
CA LEU A 110 -2.24 2.06 -4.61
C LEU A 110 -3.02 1.45 -3.45
N TRP A 111 -2.93 0.13 -3.34
CA TRP A 111 -3.41 -0.65 -2.20
C TRP A 111 -2.31 -1.61 -1.78
N GLY A 112 -2.19 -1.83 -0.47
CA GLY A 112 -1.14 -2.66 0.07
C GLY A 112 -1.33 -2.98 1.54
N THR A 113 -0.26 -3.51 2.11
CA THR A 113 -0.18 -3.87 3.53
C THR A 113 1.00 -3.13 4.16
N LEU A 114 0.73 -2.41 5.25
CA LEU A 114 1.73 -1.80 6.11
C LEU A 114 2.12 -2.79 7.22
N THR A 115 3.41 -3.03 7.37
CA THR A 115 4.01 -3.90 8.38
C THR A 115 4.84 -3.05 9.34
N THR A 116 4.53 -3.10 10.64
CA THR A 116 5.24 -2.36 11.70
C THR A 116 5.18 -3.10 13.03
N SER A 117 6.20 -2.96 13.87
CA SER A 117 6.19 -3.46 15.26
C SER A 117 5.52 -2.51 16.25
N ASP A 118 5.43 -1.22 15.90
CA ASP A 118 4.79 -0.19 16.73
C ASP A 118 4.14 0.88 15.83
N LEU A 119 2.82 0.81 15.70
CA LEU A 119 2.05 1.75 14.88
C LEU A 119 2.05 3.16 15.46
N GLN A 120 2.10 3.30 16.79
CA GLN A 120 2.11 4.60 17.44
C GLN A 120 3.45 5.30 17.22
N GLN A 121 4.56 4.54 17.38
CA GLN A 121 5.90 5.05 17.07
C GLN A 121 6.01 5.47 15.60
N LEU A 122 5.44 4.69 14.68
CA LEU A 122 5.38 5.06 13.26
C LEU A 122 4.73 6.44 13.07
N TYR A 123 3.56 6.66 13.67
CA TYR A 123 2.84 7.93 13.53
C TYR A 123 3.60 9.12 14.12
N ASP A 124 4.24 8.93 15.27
CA ASP A 124 4.88 10.01 16.01
C ASP A 124 6.29 10.34 15.48
N GLU A 125 7.04 9.34 15.01
CA GLU A 125 8.48 9.48 14.72
C GLU A 125 8.83 9.54 13.23
N THR A 126 7.91 9.21 12.31
CA THR A 126 8.21 9.26 10.87
C THR A 126 8.63 10.67 10.45
N ALA A 127 9.83 10.76 9.88
CA ALA A 127 10.39 11.99 9.31
C ALA A 127 10.59 11.90 7.79
N SER A 128 10.87 10.69 7.28
CA SER A 128 11.17 10.48 5.87
C SER A 128 10.68 9.13 5.35
N PHE A 129 10.66 9.00 4.03
CA PHE A 129 10.26 7.78 3.34
C PHE A 129 11.12 7.53 2.11
N GLU A 130 11.19 6.26 1.71
CA GLU A 130 11.79 5.81 0.46
C GLU A 130 10.79 4.91 -0.27
N CYS A 131 10.66 5.09 -1.58
CA CYS A 131 9.89 4.22 -2.47
C CYS A 131 10.83 3.47 -3.41
N ASN A 132 10.59 2.18 -3.59
CA ASN A 132 11.24 1.33 -4.56
C ASN A 132 10.19 0.58 -5.39
N ALA A 133 10.08 0.96 -6.67
CA ALA A 133 9.12 0.42 -7.63
C ALA A 133 9.84 -0.41 -8.70
N VAL A 134 9.72 -1.74 -8.61
CA VAL A 134 10.35 -2.69 -9.54
C VAL A 134 9.33 -3.72 -9.99
N GLY A 135 9.10 -3.76 -11.31
CA GLY A 135 8.15 -4.69 -11.92
C GLY A 135 6.73 -4.47 -11.37
N PRO A 136 6.05 -5.51 -10.88
CA PRO A 136 4.68 -5.40 -10.37
C PRO A 136 4.61 -4.95 -8.90
N TYR A 137 5.74 -4.60 -8.27
CA TYR A 137 5.81 -4.31 -6.83
C TYR A 137 6.21 -2.86 -6.57
N LEU A 138 5.59 -2.30 -5.53
CA LEU A 138 5.97 -1.04 -4.90
C LEU A 138 6.25 -1.31 -3.42
N ASN A 139 7.49 -1.08 -3.00
CA ASN A 139 7.88 -1.10 -1.61
C ASN A 139 8.05 0.34 -1.11
N ILE A 140 7.54 0.66 0.08
CA ILE A 140 7.70 1.97 0.68
C ILE A 140 8.18 1.79 2.12
N ASN A 141 9.33 2.35 2.46
CA ASN A 141 9.88 2.30 3.81
C ASN A 141 9.71 3.66 4.47
N PHE A 142 9.35 3.66 5.76
CA PHE A 142 9.26 4.85 6.59
C PHE A 142 10.40 4.87 7.60
N TYR A 143 11.00 6.05 7.80
CA TYR A 143 12.15 6.22 8.66
C TYR A 143 11.95 7.36 9.65
N ASP A 144 12.54 7.19 10.84
CA ASP A 144 12.65 8.27 11.82
C ASP A 144 13.73 9.31 11.42
N SER A 145 13.90 10.35 12.25
CA SER A 145 14.91 11.39 12.04
C SER A 145 16.36 10.88 12.14
N TYR A 146 16.57 9.68 12.68
CA TYR A 146 17.88 9.03 12.79
C TYR A 146 18.14 8.02 11.67
N GLY A 147 17.20 7.86 10.72
CA GLY A 147 17.28 6.91 9.62
C GLY A 147 16.97 5.46 10.02
N ARG A 148 16.37 5.23 11.19
CA ARG A 148 15.90 3.89 11.60
C ARG A 148 14.57 3.58 10.93
N ILE A 149 14.42 2.36 10.42
CA ILE A 149 13.17 1.91 9.81
C ILE A 149 12.07 1.76 10.86
N LEU A 150 10.92 2.35 10.59
CA LEU A 150 9.73 2.28 11.44
C LEU A 150 8.69 1.31 10.87
N ALA A 151 8.52 1.31 9.54
CA ALA A 151 7.57 0.42 8.87
C ALA A 151 7.95 0.20 7.40
N SER A 152 7.35 -0.84 6.81
CA SER A 152 7.35 -1.06 5.36
C SER A 152 5.94 -1.25 4.84
N VAL A 153 5.67 -0.76 3.64
CA VAL A 153 4.44 -1.02 2.88
C VAL A 153 4.79 -1.82 1.65
N GLN A 154 4.11 -2.94 1.48
CA GLN A 154 4.11 -3.70 0.25
C GLN A 154 2.81 -3.46 -0.52
N ALA A 155 2.92 -2.87 -1.70
CA ALA A 155 1.78 -2.55 -2.55
C ALA A 155 1.98 -3.06 -3.99
N GLY A 156 0.88 -3.10 -4.74
CA GLY A 156 0.94 -3.29 -6.19
C GLY A 156 1.65 -2.12 -6.87
N GLY A 157 2.44 -2.42 -7.91
CA GLY A 157 3.17 -1.42 -8.68
C GLY A 157 2.24 -0.39 -9.32
N VAL A 158 2.67 0.88 -9.30
CA VAL A 158 1.96 2.00 -9.93
C VAL A 158 2.80 2.48 -11.11
N SER A 159 2.24 2.51 -12.32
CA SER A 159 2.99 2.84 -13.56
C SER A 159 3.62 4.24 -13.56
N THR A 160 3.14 5.13 -12.70
CA THR A 160 3.68 6.49 -12.53
C THR A 160 4.99 6.52 -11.77
N MET A 161 5.32 5.49 -10.99
CA MET A 161 6.54 5.41 -10.19
C MET A 161 7.40 4.24 -10.69
N ILE A 162 8.67 4.51 -10.99
CA ILE A 162 9.62 3.51 -11.47
C ILE A 162 10.96 3.71 -10.76
N GLY A 163 11.66 2.63 -10.42
CA GLY A 163 12.95 2.77 -9.74
C GLY A 163 12.80 3.30 -8.31
N ILE A 164 13.70 4.21 -7.90
CA ILE A 164 13.83 4.64 -6.50
C ILE A 164 13.49 6.13 -6.38
N GLY A 165 12.78 6.48 -5.32
CA GLY A 165 12.51 7.85 -4.90
C GLY A 165 12.37 7.95 -3.39
N GLY A 166 12.23 9.15 -2.86
CA GLY A 166 12.07 9.35 -1.42
C GLY A 166 12.05 10.82 -1.05
N GLY A 167 11.68 11.10 0.20
CA GLY A 167 11.52 12.45 0.67
C GLY A 167 11.09 12.52 2.11
N ASN A 168 10.47 13.65 2.46
CA ASN A 168 10.01 13.93 3.81
C ASN A 168 8.49 13.83 3.85
N GLY A 169 7.96 13.44 5.01
CA GLY A 169 6.52 13.39 5.21
C GLY A 169 6.19 13.10 6.66
N ARG A 170 4.91 13.15 6.97
CA ARG A 170 4.39 12.95 8.33
C ARG A 170 3.00 12.36 8.31
N TRP A 171 2.62 11.78 9.43
CA TRP A 171 1.27 11.26 9.65
C TRP A 171 0.37 12.34 10.26
N HIS A 172 -0.91 12.33 9.89
CA HIS A 172 -1.93 13.19 10.48
C HIS A 172 -3.33 12.57 10.39
N LEU A 173 -4.24 13.06 11.23
CA LEU A 173 -5.68 12.76 11.11
C LEU A 173 -6.29 13.55 9.94
N VAL A 174 -7.29 12.96 9.29
CA VAL A 174 -8.03 13.54 8.15
C VAL A 174 -9.48 13.73 8.52
#